data_AF-A0A2V6HJX6-F1
#
_entry.id   AF-A0A2V6HJX6-F1
#
_cell.length_a   1.000
_cell.length_b   1.000
_cell.length_c   1.000
_cell.angle_alpha   90.00
_cell.angle_beta   90.00
_cell.angle_gamma   90.00
#
_symmetry.space_group_name_H-M   'P 1'
#
loop_
_entity.id
_entity.type
_entity.pdbx_description
1 polymer ?
#
loop_
_entity_poly.entity_id
_entity_poly.type
_entity_poly.pdbx_seq_one_letter_code
_entity_poly.pdbx_strand_id
1 'polypeptide(L)'
;MVSWIPDSGAGDVWTWVALDPDTKLVPCWFIGQRDAGCAYHFMHDLKSRLANRVQLTTDGHRAYLTAVEDAFGCEIDFAMLQKIYGAPQDAPETRYSPAVCMGARKAIISGNPDHSHVSTSYVERQNLTMRMSMRRFTRLTNGFSKKLENHEHAVAIHYMFYNFGRIHQSLRVTPAMEAGISDRVWSIEEMIALLRK
;
A
#
# COMPACT_ATOMS: atom_id res chain seq x y z
N MET A 1 2.37 8.14 -5.80
CA MET A 1 2.33 9.61 -5.92
C MET A 1 1.65 9.97 -7.21
N VAL A 2 0.50 10.63 -7.13
CA VAL A 2 -0.17 11.27 -8.26
C VAL A 2 -0.08 12.77 -7.99
N SER A 3 0.62 13.50 -8.85
CA SER A 3 0.77 14.95 -8.73
C SER A 3 -0.52 15.64 -9.18
N TRP A 4 -1.14 16.41 -8.29
CA TRP A 4 -2.38 17.16 -8.55
C TRP A 4 -2.07 18.50 -9.24
N ILE A 5 -2.94 18.91 -10.18
CA ILE A 5 -2.92 20.27 -10.75
C ILE A 5 -3.89 21.12 -9.92
N PRO A 6 -3.46 22.27 -9.37
CA PRO A 6 -4.17 22.95 -8.31
C PRO A 6 -5.17 23.97 -8.86
N ASP A 7 -6.47 23.71 -8.69
CA ASP A 7 -7.49 24.77 -8.65
C ASP A 7 -8.15 24.89 -7.26
N SER A 8 -7.63 24.19 -6.24
CA SER A 8 -8.01 24.39 -4.83
C SER A 8 -7.07 23.65 -3.87
N GLY A 9 -5.93 24.25 -3.51
CA GLY A 9 -5.21 24.01 -2.24
C GLY A 9 -4.73 22.59 -1.85
N ALA A 10 -5.01 21.53 -2.61
CA ALA A 10 -4.61 20.18 -2.27
C ALA A 10 -3.18 19.91 -2.78
N GLY A 11 -2.24 19.70 -1.85
CA GLY A 11 -0.88 19.24 -2.15
C GLY A 11 -0.82 17.81 -2.71
N ASP A 12 0.35 17.18 -2.65
CA ASP A 12 0.52 15.80 -3.10
C ASP A 12 -0.28 14.81 -2.23
N VAL A 13 -1.14 14.01 -2.87
CA VAL A 13 -1.91 12.95 -2.20
C VAL A 13 -1.22 11.60 -2.34
N TRP A 14 -1.21 10.84 -1.26
CA TRP A 14 -0.57 9.54 -1.12
C TRP A 14 -1.59 8.44 -0.87
N THR A 15 -1.28 7.25 -1.37
CA THR A 15 -2.01 6.01 -1.05
C THR A 15 -1.15 5.20 -0.11
N TRP A 16 -1.62 5.04 1.12
CA TRP A 16 -1.08 4.17 2.14
C TRP A 16 -1.68 2.77 1.92
N VAL A 17 -0.86 1.73 1.98
CA VAL A 17 -1.29 0.35 1.68
C VAL A 17 -0.58 -0.63 2.59
N ALA A 18 -1.33 -1.53 3.21
CA ALA A 18 -0.83 -2.70 3.90
C ALA A 18 -1.13 -3.94 3.06
N LEU A 19 -0.19 -4.87 3.00
CA LEU A 19 -0.34 -6.11 2.24
C LEU A 19 0.16 -7.26 3.10
N ASP A 20 -0.64 -8.31 3.21
CA ASP A 20 -0.21 -9.60 3.73
C ASP A 20 0.55 -10.36 2.62
N PRO A 21 1.85 -10.67 2.81
CA PRO A 21 2.63 -11.38 1.80
C PRO A 21 2.16 -12.81 1.58
N ASP A 22 1.48 -13.47 2.51
CA ASP A 22 1.11 -14.88 2.34
C ASP A 22 -0.18 -14.99 1.54
N THR A 23 -1.24 -14.35 2.03
CA THR A 23 -2.56 -14.38 1.39
C THR A 23 -2.71 -13.41 0.23
N LYS A 24 -1.74 -12.50 0.05
CA LYS A 24 -1.79 -11.35 -0.88
C LYS A 24 -2.95 -10.40 -0.58
N LEU A 25 -3.62 -10.53 0.56
CA LEU A 25 -4.72 -9.67 0.95
C LEU A 25 -4.20 -8.25 1.19
N VAL A 26 -4.94 -7.26 0.72
CA VAL A 26 -4.77 -5.87 1.15
C VAL A 26 -5.80 -5.58 2.24
N PRO A 27 -5.48 -5.74 3.53
CA PRO A 27 -6.45 -5.57 4.61
C PRO A 27 -6.79 -4.09 4.86
N CYS A 28 -5.86 -3.18 4.59
CA CYS A 28 -5.99 -1.76 4.89
C CYS A 28 -5.33 -0.91 3.80
N TRP A 29 -6.01 0.18 3.44
CA TRP A 29 -5.50 1.23 2.57
C TRP A 29 -6.12 2.57 2.98
N PHE A 30 -5.42 3.66 2.71
CA PHE A 30 -5.88 5.00 3.06
C PHE A 30 -5.36 6.02 2.05
N ILE A 31 -6.17 7.06 1.76
CA ILE A 31 -5.78 8.17 0.90
C ILE A 31 -5.61 9.40 1.78
N GLY A 32 -4.41 10.00 1.75
CA GLY A 32 -4.11 11.14 2.61
C GLY A 32 -2.78 11.79 2.28
N GLN A 33 -2.39 12.77 3.09
CA GLN A 33 -1.08 13.40 3.02
C GLN A 33 0.01 12.43 3.48
N ARG A 34 1.29 12.79 3.26
CA ARG A 34 2.45 12.04 3.76
C ARG A 34 2.98 12.67 5.05
N ASP A 35 2.14 12.68 6.08
CA ASP A 35 2.46 13.24 7.39
C ASP A 35 2.22 12.24 8.53
N ALA A 36 2.59 12.65 9.75
CA ALA A 36 2.46 11.84 10.94
C ALA A 36 1.01 11.55 11.32
N GLY A 37 0.07 12.47 11.06
CA GLY A 37 -1.35 12.27 11.37
C GLY A 37 -1.95 11.18 10.48
N CYS A 38 -1.63 11.21 9.19
CA CYS A 38 -2.04 10.15 8.25
C CYS A 38 -1.41 8.79 8.62
N ALA A 39 -0.14 8.77 9.01
CA ALA A 39 0.51 7.54 9.48
C ALA A 39 -0.16 6.97 10.74
N TYR A 40 -0.51 7.82 11.70
CA TYR A 40 -1.25 7.46 12.91
C TYR A 40 -2.59 6.82 12.56
N HIS A 41 -3.41 7.50 11.76
CA HIS A 41 -4.71 6.98 11.35
C HIS A 41 -4.60 5.63 10.63
N PHE A 42 -3.65 5.51 9.70
CA PHE A 42 -3.43 4.30 8.94
C PHE A 42 -2.99 3.12 9.81
N MET A 43 -2.08 3.33 10.78
CA MET A 43 -1.60 2.27 11.66
C MET A 43 -2.66 1.79 12.65
N HIS A 44 -3.49 2.70 13.18
CA HIS A 44 -4.63 2.34 14.04
C HIS A 44 -5.71 1.56 13.27
N ASP A 45 -6.07 1.99 12.05
CA ASP A 45 -7.00 1.23 11.20
C ASP A 45 -6.44 -0.16 10.87
N LEU A 46 -5.14 -0.26 10.55
CA LEU A 46 -4.49 -1.55 10.33
C LEU A 46 -4.56 -2.44 11.58
N LYS A 47 -4.18 -1.93 12.77
CA LYS A 47 -4.26 -2.70 14.03
C LYS A 47 -5.66 -3.25 14.27
N SER A 48 -6.71 -2.44 14.03
CA SER A 48 -8.09 -2.85 14.26
C SER A 48 -8.56 -4.04 13.40
N ARG A 49 -7.83 -4.35 12.33
CA ARG A 49 -8.14 -5.42 11.36
C ARG A 49 -7.31 -6.69 11.59
N LEU A 50 -6.38 -6.67 12.54
CA LEU A 50 -5.49 -7.78 12.85
C LEU A 50 -5.98 -8.50 14.12
N ALA A 51 -6.18 -9.81 14.01
CA ALA A 51 -6.67 -10.63 15.13
C ALA A 51 -5.55 -11.02 16.12
N ASN A 52 -4.29 -10.93 15.70
CA ASN A 52 -3.14 -11.43 16.43
C ASN A 52 -1.91 -10.53 16.23
N ARG A 53 -0.90 -10.76 17.07
CA ARG A 53 0.45 -10.20 16.88
C ARG A 53 0.99 -10.62 15.52
N VAL A 54 1.59 -9.67 14.80
CA VAL A 54 2.20 -9.89 13.48
C VAL A 54 3.59 -9.28 13.40
N GLN A 55 4.34 -9.69 12.38
CA GLN A 55 5.54 -8.98 11.93
C GLN A 55 5.16 -7.93 10.88
N LEU A 56 5.61 -6.68 11.08
CA LEU A 56 5.41 -5.57 10.15
C LEU A 56 6.74 -5.09 9.59
N THR A 57 6.78 -4.86 8.28
CA THR A 57 7.91 -4.18 7.62
C THR A 57 7.41 -2.92 6.91
N THR A 58 8.00 -1.76 7.24
CA THR A 58 7.74 -0.50 6.52
C THR A 58 8.98 -0.04 5.74
N ASP A 59 8.80 0.97 4.89
CA ASP A 59 9.93 1.70 4.31
C ASP A 59 10.61 2.61 5.34
N GLY A 60 11.59 3.39 4.89
CA GLY A 60 12.35 4.35 5.69
C GLY A 60 11.58 5.59 6.18
N HIS A 61 10.26 5.68 6.03
CA HIS A 61 9.53 6.89 6.41
C HIS A 61 9.41 7.03 7.94
N ARG A 62 10.06 8.07 8.48
CA ARG A 62 10.14 8.33 9.93
C ARG A 62 8.81 8.40 10.67
N ALA A 63 7.71 8.77 10.00
CA ALA A 63 6.39 8.83 10.62
C ALA A 63 5.93 7.47 11.18
N TYR A 64 6.40 6.36 10.59
CA TYR A 64 6.06 5.02 11.07
C TYR A 64 6.66 4.68 12.43
N LEU A 65 7.79 5.28 12.82
CA LEU A 65 8.41 5.00 14.12
C LEU A 65 7.44 5.25 15.27
N THR A 66 6.84 6.44 15.28
CA THR A 66 5.87 6.84 16.31
C THR A 66 4.50 6.21 16.08
N ALA A 67 4.03 6.14 14.83
CA ALA A 67 2.69 5.62 14.55
C ALA A 67 2.54 4.13 14.88
N VAL A 68 3.59 3.32 14.63
CA VAL A 68 3.56 1.89 14.95
C VAL A 68 3.65 1.67 16.46
N GLU A 69 4.56 2.39 17.14
CA GLU A 69 4.67 2.32 18.60
C GLU A 69 3.35 2.70 19.29
N ASP A 70 2.70 3.77 18.84
CA ASP A 70 1.43 4.22 19.40
C ASP A 70 0.29 3.21 19.17
N ALA A 71 0.16 2.66 17.95
CA ALA A 71 -0.93 1.75 17.61
C ALA A 71 -0.75 0.33 18.17
N PHE A 72 0.48 -0.17 18.25
CA PHE A 72 0.74 -1.57 18.60
C PHE A 72 1.49 -1.74 19.93
N GLY A 73 2.19 -0.73 20.40
CA GLY A 73 3.06 -0.83 21.58
C GLY A 73 4.02 -2.00 21.47
N CYS A 74 3.96 -2.90 22.46
CA CYS A 74 4.78 -4.11 22.48
C CYS A 74 4.18 -5.28 21.70
N GLU A 75 2.97 -5.19 21.14
CA GLU A 75 2.23 -6.27 20.47
C GLU A 75 2.55 -6.42 18.97
N ILE A 76 3.79 -6.10 18.58
CA ILE A 76 4.24 -6.18 17.18
C ILE A 76 5.73 -6.50 17.09
N ASP A 77 6.12 -7.17 16.02
CA ASP A 77 7.51 -7.36 15.64
C ASP A 77 7.81 -6.45 14.44
N PHE A 78 8.43 -5.30 14.70
CA PHE A 78 8.55 -4.22 13.72
C PHE A 78 9.97 -4.04 13.21
N ALA A 79 10.11 -4.04 11.89
CA ALA A 79 11.34 -3.68 11.20
C ALA A 79 11.11 -2.62 10.12
N MET A 80 12.13 -1.82 9.85
CA MET A 80 12.16 -0.90 8.71
C MET A 80 13.19 -1.36 7.68
N LEU A 81 12.82 -1.25 6.40
CA LEU A 81 13.74 -1.45 5.29
C LEU A 81 13.98 -0.12 4.57
N GLN A 82 15.19 0.41 4.72
CA GLN A 82 15.62 1.61 4.02
C GLN A 82 16.45 1.24 2.79
N LYS A 83 15.90 1.47 1.60
CA LYS A 83 16.64 1.29 0.35
C LYS A 83 17.60 2.45 0.12
N ILE A 84 18.82 2.12 -0.29
CA ILE A 84 19.88 3.07 -0.61
C ILE A 84 19.93 3.17 -2.13
N TYR A 85 19.58 4.35 -2.65
CA TYR A 85 19.62 4.64 -4.07
C TYR A 85 20.81 5.56 -4.38
N GLY A 86 21.55 5.25 -5.44
CA GLY A 86 22.65 6.07 -5.96
C GLY A 86 22.37 6.54 -7.38
N ALA A 87 22.98 7.66 -7.77
CA ALA A 87 22.99 8.10 -9.16
C ALA A 87 24.01 7.26 -9.95
N PRO A 88 23.70 6.81 -11.18
CA PRO A 88 24.70 6.20 -12.05
C PRO A 88 25.79 7.24 -12.38
N GLN A 89 27.06 6.90 -12.17
CA GLN A 89 28.20 7.81 -12.39
C GLN A 89 28.44 8.15 -13.88
N ASP A 90 27.95 7.32 -14.82
CA ASP A 90 28.35 7.37 -16.24
C ASP A 90 27.18 7.44 -17.26
N ALA A 91 25.96 7.83 -16.85
CA ALA A 91 24.84 7.96 -17.79
C ALA A 91 24.41 9.43 -17.93
N PRO A 92 24.15 9.93 -19.16
CA PRO A 92 23.54 11.25 -19.32
C PRO A 92 22.21 11.25 -18.57
N GLU A 93 22.01 12.20 -17.65
CA GLU A 93 20.77 12.36 -16.88
C GLU A 93 19.59 12.59 -17.83
N THR A 94 18.97 11.52 -18.29
CA THR A 94 17.66 11.60 -18.92
C THR A 94 16.63 11.68 -17.80
N ARG A 95 15.62 12.54 -17.96
CA ARG A 95 14.53 12.83 -16.99
C ARG A 95 13.78 11.59 -16.46
N TYR A 96 14.05 10.40 -17.02
CA TYR A 96 13.40 9.13 -16.69
C TYR A 96 14.38 8.01 -16.31
N SER A 97 15.67 8.27 -16.13
CA SER A 97 16.61 7.24 -15.67
C SER A 97 16.32 6.87 -14.21
N PRO A 98 15.96 5.60 -13.92
CA PRO A 98 15.73 5.18 -12.55
C PRO A 98 17.04 5.19 -11.76
N ALA A 99 16.99 5.68 -10.51
CA ALA A 99 18.13 5.58 -9.61
C ALA A 99 18.49 4.11 -9.36
N VAL A 100 19.79 3.80 -9.32
CA VAL A 100 20.28 2.44 -9.11
C VAL A 100 20.16 2.11 -7.62
N CYS A 101 19.46 1.02 -7.29
CA CYS A 101 19.39 0.51 -5.93
C CYS A 101 20.76 -0.09 -5.56
N MET A 102 21.53 0.60 -4.73
CA MET A 102 22.88 0.19 -4.32
C MET A 102 22.87 -0.76 -3.11
N GLY A 103 21.73 -0.85 -2.41
CA GLY A 103 21.57 -1.76 -1.29
C GLY A 103 20.30 -1.47 -0.49
N ALA A 104 20.12 -2.20 0.60
CA ALA A 104 19.06 -1.95 1.56
C ALA A 104 19.56 -2.19 2.98
N ARG A 105 19.20 -1.29 3.89
CA ARG A 105 19.47 -1.40 5.32
C ARG A 105 18.20 -1.89 6.02
N LYS A 106 18.30 -3.02 6.72
CA LYS A 106 17.27 -3.52 7.62
C LYS A 106 17.56 -2.99 9.03
N ALA A 107 16.54 -2.46 9.69
CA ALA A 107 16.62 -2.02 11.07
C ALA A 107 15.48 -2.68 11.86
N ILE A 108 15.83 -3.44 12.91
CA ILE A 108 14.86 -3.92 13.88
C ILE A 108 14.54 -2.75 14.81
N ILE A 109 13.25 -2.40 14.90
CA ILE A 109 12.78 -1.27 15.72
C ILE A 109 12.23 -1.78 17.04
N SER A 110 11.38 -2.81 17.02
CA SER A 110 10.81 -3.40 18.23
C SER A 110 10.45 -4.87 18.03
N GLY A 111 10.33 -5.61 19.14
CA GLY A 111 10.02 -7.03 19.13
C GLY A 111 11.17 -7.90 18.63
N ASN A 112 10.82 -9.05 18.05
CA ASN A 112 11.77 -10.03 17.53
C ASN A 112 11.41 -10.46 16.09
N PRO A 113 11.48 -9.53 15.10
CA PRO A 113 11.15 -9.86 13.72
C PRO A 113 12.18 -10.82 13.12
N ASP A 114 11.70 -11.79 12.36
CA ASP A 114 12.55 -12.64 11.53
C ASP A 114 13.16 -11.80 10.39
N HIS A 115 14.47 -11.64 10.46
CA HIS A 115 15.26 -10.84 9.53
C HIS A 115 15.17 -11.32 8.08
N SER A 116 14.89 -12.60 7.84
CA SER A 116 14.71 -13.18 6.50
C SER A 116 13.44 -12.65 5.82
N HIS A 117 12.38 -12.42 6.59
CA HIS A 117 11.08 -11.94 6.11
C HIS A 117 10.98 -10.42 5.99
N VAL A 118 11.96 -9.65 6.49
CA VAL A 118 11.97 -8.18 6.34
C VAL A 118 12.13 -7.80 4.86
N SER A 119 11.05 -7.33 4.24
CA SER A 119 11.02 -6.93 2.82
C SER A 119 9.88 -5.94 2.53
N THR A 120 10.09 -5.04 1.57
CA THR A 120 9.03 -4.17 0.99
C THR A 120 8.63 -4.59 -0.42
N SER A 121 9.26 -5.63 -0.99
CA SER A 121 9.07 -5.97 -2.41
C SER A 121 7.64 -6.38 -2.75
N TYR A 122 6.92 -6.98 -1.81
CA TYR A 122 5.53 -7.41 -2.02
C TYR A 122 4.60 -6.19 -2.17
N VAL A 123 4.65 -5.24 -1.25
CA VAL A 123 3.83 -4.02 -1.32
C VAL A 123 4.25 -3.13 -2.50
N GLU A 124 5.52 -3.13 -2.90
CA GLU A 124 5.96 -2.43 -4.11
C GLU A 124 5.39 -3.03 -5.39
N ARG A 125 5.34 -4.37 -5.50
CA ARG A 125 4.69 -5.07 -6.61
C ARG A 125 3.18 -4.83 -6.61
N GLN A 126 2.56 -4.79 -5.43
CA GLN A 126 1.15 -4.43 -5.30
C GLN A 126 0.92 -2.99 -5.78
N ASN A 127 1.76 -2.04 -5.36
CA ASN A 127 1.68 -0.64 -5.80
C ASN A 127 1.86 -0.49 -7.31
N LEU A 128 2.67 -1.35 -7.95
CA LEU A 128 2.73 -1.42 -9.41
C LEU A 128 1.41 -1.94 -9.99
N THR A 129 0.88 -3.04 -9.45
CA THR A 129 -0.41 -3.62 -9.87
C THR A 129 -1.53 -2.58 -9.82
N MET A 130 -1.68 -1.89 -8.68
CA MET A 130 -2.65 -0.82 -8.49
C MET A 130 -2.54 0.24 -9.60
N ARG A 131 -1.31 0.74 -9.86
CA ARG A 131 -1.07 1.77 -10.89
C ARG A 131 -1.37 1.30 -12.31
N MET A 132 -1.11 0.03 -12.62
CA MET A 132 -1.38 -0.54 -13.95
C MET A 132 -2.86 -0.85 -14.15
N SER A 133 -3.58 -1.18 -13.09
CA SER A 133 -5.00 -1.55 -13.16
C SER A 133 -5.96 -0.36 -13.16
N MET A 134 -5.49 0.86 -12.87
CA MET A 134 -6.35 2.03 -12.88
C MET A 134 -5.68 3.26 -13.54
N ARG A 135 -6.37 3.84 -14.52
CA ARG A 135 -5.87 5.01 -15.27
C ARG A 135 -5.66 6.26 -14.41
N ARG A 136 -6.31 6.35 -13.24
CA ARG A 136 -6.18 7.50 -12.31
C ARG A 136 -4.79 7.70 -11.74
N PHE A 137 -3.92 6.71 -11.83
CA PHE A 137 -2.50 6.82 -11.47
C PHE A 137 -1.58 7.05 -12.67
N THR A 138 -2.11 7.07 -13.90
CA THR A 138 -1.33 7.33 -15.10
C THR A 138 -1.17 8.84 -15.32
N ARG A 139 0.07 9.32 -15.42
CA ARG A 139 0.37 10.72 -15.72
C ARG A 139 0.17 11.02 -17.20
N LEU A 140 -0.07 12.28 -17.54
CA LEU A 140 -0.21 12.76 -18.93
C LEU A 140 -1.36 12.08 -19.70
N THR A 141 -2.47 11.81 -19.01
CA THR A 141 -3.70 11.30 -19.62
C THR A 141 -4.90 12.10 -19.14
N ASN A 142 -6.04 11.99 -19.83
CA ASN A 142 -7.32 12.57 -19.39
C ASN A 142 -8.00 11.79 -18.25
N GLY A 143 -7.40 10.70 -17.78
CA GLY A 143 -7.98 9.80 -16.77
C GLY A 143 -7.78 10.23 -15.32
N PHE A 144 -7.70 11.53 -15.03
CA PHE A 144 -7.41 12.05 -13.69
C PHE A 144 -8.67 12.23 -12.83
N SER A 145 -8.50 12.23 -11.51
CA SER A 145 -9.55 12.64 -10.56
C SER A 145 -9.51 14.15 -10.39
N LYS A 146 -10.65 14.83 -10.51
CA LYS A 146 -10.80 16.27 -10.18
C LYS A 146 -11.12 16.52 -8.71
N LYS A 147 -11.59 15.48 -8.02
CA LYS A 147 -12.05 15.49 -6.63
C LYS A 147 -11.39 14.34 -5.88
N LEU A 148 -11.02 14.55 -4.62
CA LEU A 148 -10.34 13.55 -3.80
C LEU A 148 -11.24 12.33 -3.57
N GLU A 149 -12.52 12.55 -3.31
CA GLU A 149 -13.52 11.53 -3.05
C GLU A 149 -13.65 10.57 -4.24
N ASN A 150 -13.60 11.10 -5.47
CA ASN A 150 -13.62 10.28 -6.68
C ASN A 150 -12.35 9.43 -6.84
N HIS A 151 -11.22 9.87 -6.29
CA HIS A 151 -9.99 9.08 -6.25
C HIS A 151 -10.12 7.95 -5.22
N GLU A 152 -10.61 8.27 -4.02
CA GLU A 152 -10.90 7.28 -2.97
C GLU A 152 -11.88 6.21 -3.45
N HIS A 153 -12.98 6.58 -4.09
CA HIS A 153 -13.94 5.62 -4.65
C HIS A 153 -13.30 4.70 -5.69
N ALA A 154 -12.41 5.21 -6.53
CA ALA A 154 -11.73 4.38 -7.52
C ALA A 154 -10.74 3.39 -6.88
N VAL A 155 -10.04 3.82 -5.83
CA VAL A 155 -9.16 2.94 -5.04
C VAL A 155 -9.98 1.90 -4.27
N ALA A 156 -11.13 2.28 -3.72
CA ALA A 156 -12.06 1.37 -3.06
C ALA A 156 -12.58 0.29 -4.01
N ILE A 157 -13.06 0.67 -5.20
CA ILE A 157 -13.51 -0.27 -6.23
C ILE A 157 -12.36 -1.22 -6.63
N HIS A 158 -11.15 -0.68 -6.80
CA HIS A 158 -9.99 -1.49 -7.14
C HIS A 158 -9.68 -2.53 -6.06
N TYR A 159 -9.65 -2.14 -4.79
CA TYR A 159 -9.32 -3.07 -3.71
C TYR A 159 -10.44 -4.07 -3.41
N MET A 160 -11.70 -3.67 -3.58
CA MET A 160 -12.83 -4.61 -3.55
C MET A 160 -12.66 -5.69 -4.62
N PHE A 161 -12.41 -5.28 -5.87
CA PHE A 161 -12.21 -6.24 -6.95
C PHE A 161 -10.93 -7.07 -6.76
N TYR A 162 -9.83 -6.45 -6.35
CA TYR A 162 -8.55 -7.14 -6.14
C TYR A 162 -8.65 -8.23 -5.06
N ASN A 163 -9.23 -7.91 -3.90
CA ASN A 163 -9.33 -8.86 -2.79
C ASN A 163 -10.39 -9.95 -3.06
N PHE A 164 -11.54 -9.60 -3.65
CA PHE A 164 -12.71 -10.49 -3.68
C PHE A 164 -13.06 -11.06 -5.06
N GLY A 165 -12.74 -10.36 -6.16
CA GLY A 165 -13.14 -10.77 -7.51
C GLY A 165 -11.99 -11.27 -8.41
N ARG A 166 -10.75 -10.91 -8.08
CA ARG A 166 -9.59 -11.25 -8.91
C ARG A 166 -8.89 -12.52 -8.40
N ILE A 167 -8.84 -13.54 -9.25
CA ILE A 167 -8.02 -14.74 -8.99
C ILE A 167 -6.54 -14.36 -9.09
N HIS A 168 -5.79 -14.57 -8.01
CA HIS A 168 -4.36 -14.28 -7.97
C HIS A 168 -3.58 -15.42 -8.63
N GLN A 169 -2.67 -15.08 -9.55
CA GLN A 169 -1.98 -16.09 -10.39
C GLN A 169 -1.21 -17.14 -9.56
N SER A 170 -0.56 -16.73 -8.47
CA SER A 170 0.19 -17.65 -7.61
C SER A 170 -0.69 -18.45 -6.65
N LEU A 171 -1.84 -17.91 -6.24
CA LEU A 171 -2.71 -18.57 -5.25
C LEU A 171 -3.74 -19.48 -5.92
N ARG A 172 -4.09 -19.20 -7.19
CA ARG A 172 -5.20 -19.83 -7.92
C ARG A 172 -6.59 -19.60 -7.33
N VAL A 173 -6.68 -18.85 -6.23
CA VAL A 173 -7.91 -18.31 -5.62
C VAL A 173 -7.80 -16.78 -5.44
N THR A 174 -8.83 -16.14 -4.90
CA THR A 174 -8.78 -14.70 -4.58
C THR A 174 -8.03 -14.47 -3.25
N PRO A 175 -7.42 -13.29 -3.03
CA PRO A 175 -6.78 -13.00 -1.75
C PRO A 175 -7.71 -13.14 -0.54
N ALA A 176 -8.99 -12.76 -0.67
CA ALA A 176 -9.96 -12.93 0.40
C ALA A 176 -10.30 -14.40 0.68
N MET A 177 -10.24 -15.27 -0.33
CA MET A 177 -10.40 -16.72 -0.14
C MET A 177 -9.20 -17.33 0.56
N GLU A 178 -7.98 -16.98 0.14
CA GLU A 178 -6.75 -17.44 0.79
C GLU A 178 -6.68 -17.01 2.26
N ALA A 179 -7.16 -15.81 2.58
CA ALA A 179 -7.26 -15.30 3.95
C ALA A 179 -8.44 -15.88 4.75
N GLY A 180 -9.30 -16.71 4.15
CA GLY A 180 -10.48 -17.27 4.82
C GLY A 180 -11.61 -16.27 5.11
N ILE A 181 -11.60 -15.10 4.46
CA ILE A 181 -12.62 -14.04 4.60
C ILE A 181 -13.83 -14.30 3.70
N SER A 182 -13.63 -14.97 2.56
CA SER A 182 -14.67 -15.31 1.60
C SER A 182 -14.53 -16.77 1.17
N ASP A 183 -15.64 -17.43 0.87
CA ASP A 183 -15.68 -18.80 0.35
C ASP A 183 -15.83 -18.86 -1.18
N ARG A 184 -16.01 -17.70 -1.83
CA ARG A 184 -16.26 -17.59 -3.26
C ARG A 184 -15.60 -16.37 -3.90
N VAL A 185 -15.54 -16.40 -5.23
CA VAL A 185 -15.21 -15.25 -6.07
C VAL A 185 -16.43 -14.35 -6.20
N TRP A 186 -16.27 -13.07 -5.90
CA TRP A 186 -17.35 -12.10 -6.01
C TRP A 186 -17.53 -11.62 -7.45
N SER A 187 -18.77 -11.57 -7.91
CA SER A 187 -19.12 -10.97 -9.20
C SER A 187 -19.20 -9.43 -9.10
N ILE A 188 -19.17 -8.75 -10.25
CA ILE A 188 -19.32 -7.29 -10.29
C ILE A 188 -20.72 -6.89 -9.80
N GLU A 189 -21.75 -7.69 -10.13
CA GLU A 189 -23.12 -7.48 -9.69
C GLU A 189 -23.24 -7.53 -8.17
N GLU A 190 -22.60 -8.52 -7.51
CA GLU A 190 -22.56 -8.60 -6.04
C GLU A 190 -21.85 -7.38 -5.43
N MET A 191 -20.76 -6.90 -6.04
CA MET A 191 -20.06 -5.69 -5.56
C MET A 191 -20.93 -4.44 -5.68
N ILE A 192 -21.65 -4.28 -6.80
CA ILE A 192 -22.57 -3.15 -7.01
C ILE A 192 -23.73 -3.20 -6.02
N ALA A 193 -24.22 -4.40 -5.69
CA ALA A 193 -25.31 -4.59 -4.74
C ALA A 193 -24.99 -4.10 -3.31
N LEU A 194 -23.71 -3.87 -2.97
CA LEU A 194 -23.30 -3.27 -1.69
C LEU A 194 -23.55 -1.76 -1.61
N LEU A 195 -23.70 -1.08 -2.75
CA LEU A 195 -23.97 0.36 -2.76
C LEU A 195 -25.40 0.61 -2.24
N ARG A 196 -25.52 1.46 -1.22
CA ARG A 196 -26.83 1.88 -0.70
C ARG A 196 -27.62 2.57 -1.82
N LYS A 197 -28.89 2.20 -1.96
CA LYS A 197 -29.85 2.88 -2.85
C LYS A 197 -30.17 4.28 -2.35
#